data_AF-A0AAN6RN21-F1
#
_entry.id   AF-A0AAN6RN21-F1
#
_cell.length_a   1.000
_cell.length_b   1.000
_cell.length_c   1.000
_cell.angle_alpha   90.00
_cell.angle_beta   90.00
_cell.angle_gamma   90.00
#
_symmetry.space_group_name_H-M   'P 1'
#
loop_
_entity.id
_entity.type
_entity.pdbx_description
1 polymer ?
#
loop_
_entity_poly.entity_id
_entity_poly.type
_entity_poly.pdbx_seq_one_letter_code
_entity_poly.pdbx_strand_id
1 'polypeptide(L)'
;METPGTEFDRLSIEAMKTPHREVLIRAVANVLSTSIATETHTQIVDGLPLASVARDRFHSGSICSGHPLLQQHQELCPGVAEEAQRLCSGFDIGINRLNDGLAFFSSVHQIAVWLYTRDLSRHKDDALGTWRPSEDAGRFYPATYPTTLFYHPWYHDYAHYPGGVADSVGYWAEARILGGVILFDRRDQEVVSDAEPNAIYTHPDRSKVIYRICRLLDSQKDELAAFLLSDATLPDQPCTLPILPAEANRQRVDPEQAIETTGIYRDPWERRLRPLGATDLRLRDVVDTFNYLSIQDYREARRRAERERTQREYTEIYLPSLRNEQQDV
;
A
#
# COMPACT_ATOMS: atom_id res chain seq x y z
N MET A 1 -36.70 9.71 -4.00
CA MET A 1 -36.05 10.44 -2.90
C MET A 1 -34.56 10.18 -3.06
N GLU A 2 -33.91 11.05 -3.82
CA GLU A 2 -32.53 10.89 -4.26
C GLU A 2 -31.58 11.23 -3.11
N THR A 3 -30.66 10.33 -2.80
CA THR A 3 -29.54 10.57 -1.89
C THR A 3 -28.51 11.45 -2.59
N PRO A 4 -28.07 12.58 -2.00
CA PRO A 4 -27.01 13.37 -2.56
C PRO A 4 -25.69 12.60 -2.39
N GLY A 5 -25.17 12.08 -3.50
CA GLY A 5 -23.81 11.56 -3.55
C GLY A 5 -22.85 12.73 -3.40
N THR A 6 -22.05 12.73 -2.34
CA THR A 6 -20.93 13.65 -2.17
C THR A 6 -19.87 13.26 -3.21
N GLU A 7 -19.96 13.85 -4.39
CA GLU A 7 -18.94 13.81 -5.42
C GLU A 7 -17.74 14.59 -4.86
N PHE A 8 -16.72 13.87 -4.37
CA PHE A 8 -15.43 14.48 -4.08
C PHE A 8 -14.88 15.01 -5.41
N ASP A 9 -15.01 16.31 -5.61
CA ASP A 9 -14.67 17.00 -6.84
C ASP A 9 -13.18 16.75 -7.15
N ARG A 10 -12.92 15.91 -8.15
CA ARG A 10 -11.58 15.53 -8.59
C ARG A 10 -10.99 16.69 -9.38
N LEU A 11 -10.28 17.58 -8.71
CA LEU A 11 -9.63 18.71 -9.36
C LEU A 11 -8.49 18.24 -10.29
N SER A 12 -8.41 18.85 -11.47
CA SER A 12 -7.27 18.70 -12.37
C SER A 12 -6.08 19.49 -11.82
N ILE A 13 -4.84 19.03 -12.01
CA ILE A 13 -3.64 19.82 -11.67
C ILE A 13 -3.62 21.18 -12.39
N GLU A 14 -4.30 21.29 -13.54
CA GLU A 14 -4.49 22.56 -14.26
C GLU A 14 -5.27 23.60 -13.44
N ALA A 15 -6.05 23.17 -12.44
CA ALA A 15 -6.73 24.05 -11.49
C ALA A 15 -5.82 24.52 -10.35
N MET A 16 -4.67 23.88 -10.13
CA MET A 16 -3.68 24.33 -9.15
C MET A 16 -3.00 25.61 -9.63
N LYS A 17 -2.81 26.57 -8.71
CA LYS A 17 -2.01 27.76 -8.99
C LYS A 17 -0.60 27.34 -9.44
N THR A 18 -0.07 28.00 -10.47
CA THR A 18 1.24 27.71 -11.10
C THR A 18 2.37 27.38 -10.10
N PRO A 19 2.54 28.10 -8.98
CA PRO A 19 3.60 27.80 -8.01
C PRO A 19 3.47 26.41 -7.35
N HIS A 20 2.25 25.96 -7.04
CA HIS A 20 2.04 24.65 -6.42
C HIS A 20 2.32 23.51 -7.41
N ARG A 21 1.98 23.72 -8.69
CA ARG A 21 2.27 22.77 -9.77
C ARG A 21 3.77 22.58 -9.95
N GLU A 22 4.54 23.67 -9.95
CA GLU A 22 6.01 23.61 -10.07
C GLU A 22 6.65 22.88 -8.88
N VAL A 23 6.17 23.13 -7.67
CA VAL A 23 6.61 22.41 -6.46
C VAL A 23 6.32 20.92 -6.56
N LEU A 24 5.12 20.54 -7.02
CA LEU A 24 4.76 19.13 -7.19
C LEU A 24 5.63 18.44 -8.25
N ILE A 25 5.83 19.08 -9.41
CA ILE A 25 6.69 18.54 -10.48
C ILE A 25 8.11 18.32 -9.96
N ARG A 26 8.65 19.27 -9.21
CA ARG A 26 9.97 19.13 -8.58
C ARG A 26 10.02 17.98 -7.58
N ALA A 27 9.03 17.90 -6.69
CA ALA A 27 8.95 16.83 -5.70
C ALA A 27 8.93 15.45 -6.36
N VAL A 28 8.11 15.27 -7.41
CA VAL A 28 8.05 14.01 -8.16
C VAL A 28 9.36 13.73 -8.89
N ALA A 29 9.98 14.73 -9.51
CA ALA A 29 11.28 14.57 -10.17
C ALA A 29 12.38 14.14 -9.19
N ASN A 30 12.41 14.70 -7.98
CA ASN A 30 13.34 14.31 -6.91
C ASN A 30 13.11 12.87 -6.46
N VAL A 31 11.86 12.39 -6.39
CA VAL A 31 11.59 10.97 -6.12
C VAL A 31 12.06 10.08 -7.26
N LEU A 32 11.74 10.44 -8.51
CA LEU A 32 12.08 9.65 -9.68
C LEU A 32 13.59 9.53 -9.91
N SER A 33 14.39 10.47 -9.41
CA SER A 33 15.86 10.40 -9.46
C SER A 33 16.46 9.45 -8.41
N THR A 34 15.66 8.97 -7.44
CA THR A 34 16.15 8.02 -6.43
C THR A 34 16.40 6.63 -7.04
N SER A 35 17.39 5.93 -6.50
CA SER A 35 17.67 4.54 -6.88
C SER A 35 16.50 3.61 -6.60
N ILE A 36 15.80 3.78 -5.47
CA ILE A 36 14.65 2.95 -5.10
C ILE A 36 13.46 3.13 -6.04
N ALA A 37 13.18 4.37 -6.49
CA ALA A 37 12.14 4.61 -7.49
C ALA A 37 12.52 4.03 -8.85
N THR A 38 13.77 4.22 -9.27
CA THR A 38 14.29 3.65 -10.52
C THR A 38 14.16 2.13 -10.52
N GLU A 39 14.62 1.44 -9.48
CA GLU A 39 14.55 -0.01 -9.36
C GLU A 39 13.10 -0.52 -9.31
N THR A 40 12.23 0.17 -8.57
CA THR A 40 10.80 -0.22 -8.44
C THR A 40 10.08 -0.11 -9.78
N HIS A 41 10.22 1.02 -10.49
CA HIS A 41 9.60 1.20 -11.80
C HIS A 41 10.18 0.26 -12.86
N THR A 42 11.49 -0.03 -12.80
CA THR A 42 12.12 -0.98 -13.72
C THR A 42 11.56 -2.39 -13.53
N GLN A 43 11.34 -2.84 -12.29
CA GLN A 43 10.65 -4.11 -12.02
C GLN A 43 9.24 -4.14 -12.61
N ILE A 44 8.47 -3.04 -12.51
CA ILE A 44 7.11 -2.98 -13.10
C ILE A 44 7.15 -3.17 -14.62
N VAL A 45 8.09 -2.50 -15.29
CA VAL A 45 8.28 -2.63 -16.76
C VAL A 45 8.76 -4.02 -17.13
N ASP A 46 9.66 -4.60 -16.34
CA ASP A 46 10.18 -5.95 -16.51
C ASP A 46 9.05 -6.99 -16.37
N GLY A 47 8.12 -6.75 -15.46
CA GLY A 47 6.88 -7.49 -15.31
C GLY A 47 6.86 -8.45 -14.13
N LEU A 48 8.00 -8.68 -13.48
CA LEU A 48 8.10 -9.44 -12.23
C LEU A 48 8.98 -8.71 -11.19
N PRO A 49 8.71 -8.88 -9.89
CA PRO A 49 9.63 -8.39 -8.87
C PRO A 49 10.91 -9.24 -8.87
N LEU A 50 12.04 -8.62 -8.54
CA LEU A 50 13.27 -9.33 -8.24
C LEU A 50 13.04 -10.29 -7.07
N ALA A 51 13.76 -11.41 -7.09
CA ALA A 51 13.67 -12.42 -6.04
C ALA A 51 14.02 -11.88 -4.65
N SER A 52 14.92 -10.90 -4.56
CA SER A 52 15.24 -10.20 -3.30
C SER A 52 14.04 -9.40 -2.80
N VAL A 53 13.39 -8.62 -3.67
CA VAL A 53 12.23 -7.78 -3.36
C VAL A 53 10.97 -8.61 -3.05
N ALA A 54 10.80 -9.74 -3.74
CA ALA A 54 9.76 -10.72 -3.46
C ALA A 54 9.89 -11.35 -2.06
N ARG A 55 11.13 -11.55 -1.59
CA ARG A 55 11.41 -12.05 -0.23
C ARG A 55 11.34 -10.96 0.83
N ASP A 56 11.62 -9.70 0.47
CA ASP A 56 11.51 -8.55 1.35
C ASP A 56 10.05 -8.14 1.58
N ARG A 57 9.23 -9.09 2.02
CA ARG A 57 7.85 -8.84 2.42
C ARG A 57 7.58 -9.31 3.81
N PHE A 58 6.61 -8.68 4.46
CA PHE A 58 6.10 -9.24 5.69
C PHE A 58 5.42 -10.59 5.39
N HIS A 59 5.48 -11.54 6.34
CA HIS A 59 5.16 -12.95 6.11
C HIS A 59 3.76 -13.25 5.49
N SER A 60 2.81 -12.31 5.55
CA SER A 60 1.49 -12.44 4.92
C SER A 60 1.49 -12.16 3.40
N GLY A 61 2.54 -11.54 2.86
CA GLY A 61 2.76 -11.28 1.44
C GLY A 61 3.76 -12.21 0.77
N SER A 62 4.27 -13.22 1.49
CA SER A 62 5.32 -14.11 1.00
C SER A 62 4.85 -14.92 -0.21
N ILE A 63 5.69 -14.96 -1.23
CA ILE A 63 5.50 -15.86 -2.37
C ILE A 63 5.67 -17.30 -1.91
N CYS A 64 4.85 -18.22 -2.44
CA CYS A 64 4.96 -19.65 -2.18
C CYS A 64 6.39 -20.15 -2.40
N SER A 65 6.88 -20.99 -1.49
CA SER A 65 8.27 -21.49 -1.49
C SER A 65 8.66 -22.25 -2.77
N GLY A 66 7.70 -22.80 -3.50
CA GLY A 66 7.92 -23.50 -4.78
C GLY A 66 7.96 -22.59 -6.01
N HIS A 67 7.79 -21.27 -5.86
CA HIS A 67 7.73 -20.37 -7.00
C HIS A 67 9.12 -20.16 -7.64
N PRO A 68 9.30 -20.42 -8.95
CA PRO A 68 10.61 -20.38 -9.61
C PRO A 68 11.27 -18.99 -9.59
N LEU A 69 10.46 -17.91 -9.62
CA LEU A 69 10.90 -16.52 -9.41
C LEU A 69 11.91 -16.37 -8.29
N LEU A 70 11.70 -17.02 -7.14
CA LEU A 70 12.58 -16.88 -5.98
C LEU A 70 14.03 -17.32 -6.28
N GLN A 71 14.23 -18.26 -7.21
CA GLN A 71 15.56 -18.73 -7.56
C GLN A 71 16.08 -18.13 -8.86
N GLN A 72 15.20 -17.82 -9.80
CA GLN A 72 15.58 -17.53 -11.18
C GLN A 72 15.58 -16.04 -11.53
N HIS A 73 14.76 -15.21 -10.87
CA HIS A 73 14.64 -13.78 -11.18
C HIS A 73 15.55 -12.92 -10.29
N GLN A 74 16.87 -13.12 -10.39
CA GLN A 74 17.86 -12.41 -9.57
C GLN A 74 18.25 -11.04 -10.14
N GLU A 75 18.11 -10.87 -11.45
CA GLU A 75 18.49 -9.68 -12.20
C GLU A 75 17.36 -9.31 -13.16
N LEU A 76 17.25 -8.02 -13.49
CA LEU A 76 16.28 -7.50 -14.44
C LEU A 76 16.67 -7.88 -15.87
N CYS A 77 15.68 -7.99 -16.76
CA CYS A 77 15.95 -8.27 -18.17
C CYS A 77 16.77 -7.15 -18.83
N PRO A 78 17.68 -7.49 -19.77
CA PRO A 78 18.47 -6.49 -20.50
C PRO A 78 17.59 -5.45 -21.21
N GLY A 79 17.96 -4.17 -21.13
CA GLY A 79 17.27 -3.07 -21.80
C GLY A 79 16.06 -2.50 -21.06
N VAL A 80 15.60 -3.15 -19.98
CA VAL A 80 14.39 -2.71 -19.25
C VAL A 80 14.66 -1.45 -18.43
N ALA A 81 15.87 -1.27 -17.90
CA ALA A 81 16.23 -0.06 -17.16
C ALA A 81 16.16 1.19 -18.04
N GLU A 82 16.70 1.13 -19.26
CA GLU A 82 16.66 2.23 -20.23
C GLU A 82 15.22 2.51 -20.69
N GLU A 83 14.42 1.46 -20.87
CA GLU A 83 13.01 1.59 -21.22
C GLU A 83 12.19 2.25 -20.10
N ALA A 84 12.37 1.80 -18.85
CA ALA A 84 11.72 2.37 -17.69
C ALA A 84 12.11 3.84 -17.50
N GLN A 85 13.40 4.17 -17.64
CA GLN A 85 13.87 5.55 -17.56
C GLN A 85 13.21 6.42 -18.65
N ARG A 86 13.22 5.99 -19.91
CA ARG A 86 12.58 6.70 -21.03
C ARG A 86 11.09 6.94 -20.77
N LEU A 87 10.39 5.95 -20.22
CA LEU A 87 8.97 6.05 -19.89
C LEU A 87 8.73 7.03 -18.74
N CYS A 88 9.46 6.91 -17.64
CA CYS A 88 9.34 7.82 -16.49
C CYS A 88 9.64 9.27 -16.88
N SER A 89 10.63 9.52 -17.73
CA SER A 89 10.93 10.87 -18.25
C SER A 89 9.82 11.43 -19.16
N GLY A 90 9.03 10.56 -19.80
CA GLY A 90 7.90 10.93 -20.63
C GLY A 90 6.56 11.01 -19.89
N PHE A 91 6.54 10.75 -18.58
CA PHE A 91 5.32 10.84 -17.78
C PHE A 91 4.95 12.31 -17.53
N ASP A 92 3.88 12.78 -18.17
CA ASP A 92 3.36 14.12 -17.91
C ASP A 92 2.46 14.11 -16.67
N ILE A 93 2.98 14.70 -15.59
CA ILE A 93 2.23 14.88 -14.34
C ILE A 93 0.99 15.76 -14.60
N GLY A 94 1.09 16.79 -15.44
CA GLY A 94 0.08 17.83 -15.62
C GLY A 94 -1.25 17.37 -16.24
N ILE A 95 -1.25 16.24 -16.97
CA ILE A 95 -2.44 15.68 -17.62
C ILE A 95 -3.20 14.74 -16.68
N ASN A 96 -2.54 14.22 -15.64
CA ASN A 96 -3.13 13.22 -14.76
C ASN A 96 -3.90 13.89 -13.61
N ARG A 97 -5.16 13.46 -13.40
CA ARG A 97 -6.06 14.01 -12.37
C ARG A 97 -5.55 13.62 -10.98
N LEU A 98 -5.23 14.60 -10.14
CA LEU A 98 -4.76 14.39 -8.77
C LEU A 98 -5.61 15.18 -7.80
N ASN A 99 -6.00 14.58 -6.68
CA ASN A 99 -6.75 15.28 -5.63
C ASN A 99 -5.82 16.25 -4.86
N ASP A 100 -6.28 17.49 -4.66
CA ASP A 100 -5.55 18.53 -3.92
C ASP A 100 -5.19 18.07 -2.49
N GLY A 101 -3.93 18.28 -2.09
CA GLY A 101 -3.36 17.84 -0.80
C GLY A 101 -2.70 16.46 -0.81
N LEU A 102 -3.14 15.55 -1.70
CA LEU A 102 -2.60 14.19 -1.85
C LEU A 102 -1.78 13.98 -3.12
N ALA A 103 -1.64 15.03 -3.92
CA ALA A 103 -1.11 14.98 -5.28
C ALA A 103 0.28 14.34 -5.36
N PHE A 104 1.16 14.61 -4.39
CA PHE A 104 2.51 14.03 -4.38
C PHE A 104 2.49 12.50 -4.26
N PHE A 105 1.89 11.95 -3.21
CA PHE A 105 1.83 10.49 -3.00
C PHE A 105 1.04 9.79 -4.10
N SER A 106 -0.05 10.43 -4.53
CA SER A 106 -0.86 9.95 -5.65
C SER A 106 -0.06 9.89 -6.96
N SER A 107 0.89 10.81 -7.18
CA SER A 107 1.74 10.77 -8.38
C SER A 107 2.62 9.52 -8.42
N VAL A 108 3.20 9.10 -7.29
CA VAL A 108 4.00 7.86 -7.21
C VAL A 108 3.15 6.65 -7.57
N HIS A 109 1.94 6.57 -7.02
CA HIS A 109 0.95 5.53 -7.35
C HIS A 109 0.61 5.54 -8.86
N GLN A 110 0.27 6.71 -9.40
CA GLN A 110 -0.19 6.84 -10.78
C GLN A 110 0.90 6.54 -11.81
N ILE A 111 2.17 6.83 -11.52
CA ILE A 111 3.29 6.45 -12.40
C ILE A 111 3.38 4.92 -12.49
N ALA A 112 3.29 4.22 -11.36
CA ALA A 112 3.31 2.75 -11.34
C ALA A 112 2.10 2.15 -12.08
N VAL A 113 0.89 2.68 -11.88
CA VAL A 113 -0.32 2.31 -12.64
C VAL A 113 -0.10 2.51 -14.15
N TRP A 114 0.44 3.67 -14.52
CA TRP A 114 0.67 4.04 -15.92
C TRP A 114 1.73 3.17 -16.60
N LEU A 115 2.79 2.79 -15.89
CA LEU A 115 3.78 1.83 -16.40
C LEU A 115 3.17 0.44 -16.58
N TYR A 116 2.43 -0.03 -15.57
CA TYR A 116 1.83 -1.36 -15.60
C TYR A 116 0.79 -1.52 -16.71
N THR A 117 -0.05 -0.52 -16.93
CA THR A 117 -1.10 -0.56 -17.97
C THR A 117 -0.59 -0.56 -19.41
N ARG A 118 0.71 -0.30 -19.63
CA ARG A 118 1.36 -0.46 -20.95
C ARG A 118 1.65 -1.90 -21.31
N ASP A 119 1.54 -2.81 -20.33
CA ASP A 119 1.66 -4.23 -20.55
C ASP A 119 2.99 -4.60 -21.23
N LEU A 120 4.10 -4.07 -20.71
CA LEU A 120 5.46 -4.23 -21.26
C LEU A 120 6.21 -5.45 -20.70
N SER A 121 5.54 -6.24 -19.86
CA SER A 121 6.12 -7.39 -19.17
C SER A 121 6.88 -8.32 -20.13
N ARG A 122 8.12 -8.65 -19.76
CA ARG A 122 9.00 -9.60 -20.45
C ARG A 122 8.71 -11.05 -20.08
N HIS A 123 7.88 -11.26 -19.06
CA HIS A 123 7.61 -12.56 -18.45
C HIS A 123 6.19 -13.08 -18.72
N LYS A 124 5.45 -12.54 -19.69
CA LYS A 124 4.05 -12.97 -19.94
C LYS A 124 3.92 -14.44 -20.34
N ASP A 125 4.83 -14.89 -21.19
CA ASP A 125 4.76 -16.20 -21.84
C ASP A 125 5.86 -17.16 -21.36
N ASP A 126 6.64 -16.75 -20.36
CA ASP A 126 7.71 -17.57 -19.83
C ASP A 126 7.28 -18.40 -18.61
N ALA A 127 8.16 -19.30 -18.18
CA ALA A 127 7.90 -20.18 -17.05
C ALA A 127 7.74 -19.44 -15.71
N LEU A 128 8.16 -18.17 -15.61
CA LEU A 128 8.07 -17.38 -14.38
C LEU A 128 6.69 -16.73 -14.25
N GLY A 129 6.19 -16.06 -15.30
CA GLY A 129 4.89 -15.39 -15.24
C GLY A 129 3.69 -16.32 -15.44
N THR A 130 3.88 -17.44 -16.13
CA THR A 130 2.81 -18.45 -16.32
C THR A 130 2.71 -19.45 -15.16
N TRP A 131 3.68 -19.45 -14.23
CA TRP A 131 3.69 -20.38 -13.10
C TRP A 131 2.43 -20.25 -12.23
N ARG A 132 1.88 -21.38 -11.79
CA ARG A 132 0.79 -21.44 -10.81
C ARG A 132 1.09 -22.49 -9.75
N PRO A 133 0.64 -22.28 -8.49
CA PRO A 133 0.83 -23.25 -7.43
C PRO A 133 0.04 -24.53 -7.71
N SER A 134 0.53 -25.67 -7.21
CA SER A 134 -0.27 -26.90 -7.14
C SER A 134 -1.45 -26.76 -6.17
N GLU A 135 -2.44 -27.65 -6.24
CA GLU A 135 -3.59 -27.65 -5.31
C GLU A 135 -3.14 -27.71 -3.84
N ASP A 136 -2.12 -28.52 -3.52
CA ASP A 136 -1.55 -28.62 -2.17
C ASP A 136 -0.87 -27.32 -1.71
N ALA A 137 -0.24 -26.59 -2.64
CA ALA A 137 0.35 -25.27 -2.39
C ALA A 137 -0.70 -24.16 -2.34
N GLY A 138 -1.95 -24.43 -2.76
CA GLY A 138 -3.10 -23.52 -2.67
C GLY A 138 -3.42 -23.08 -1.24
N ARG A 139 -2.97 -23.81 -0.21
CA ARG A 139 -3.07 -23.37 1.20
C ARG A 139 -2.31 -22.08 1.50
N PHE A 140 -1.29 -21.73 0.71
CA PHE A 140 -0.59 -20.43 0.81
C PHE A 140 -1.40 -19.29 0.21
N TYR A 141 -2.38 -19.59 -0.66
CA TYR A 141 -3.26 -18.65 -1.34
C TYR A 141 -4.73 -18.99 -1.07
N PRO A 142 -5.22 -18.87 0.18
CA PRO A 142 -6.50 -19.41 0.61
C PRO A 142 -7.74 -18.83 -0.09
N ALA A 143 -7.59 -17.73 -0.84
CA ALA A 143 -8.65 -17.22 -1.72
C ALA A 143 -8.33 -17.55 -3.19
N THR A 144 -7.31 -16.89 -3.75
CA THR A 144 -6.89 -17.09 -5.15
C THR A 144 -5.41 -16.71 -5.29
N TYR A 145 -4.69 -17.37 -6.19
CA TYR A 145 -3.36 -16.91 -6.60
C TYR A 145 -3.45 -15.46 -7.12
N PRO A 146 -2.58 -14.54 -6.67
CA PRO A 146 -2.69 -13.13 -7.03
C PRO A 146 -2.49 -12.93 -8.53
N THR A 147 -3.26 -12.01 -9.12
CA THR A 147 -3.18 -11.72 -10.56
C THR A 147 -1.85 -11.09 -10.95
N THR A 148 -1.22 -10.38 -10.01
CA THR A 148 0.11 -9.79 -10.15
C THR A 148 0.91 -10.10 -8.89
N LEU A 149 2.23 -10.25 -9.03
CA LEU A 149 3.11 -10.36 -7.87
C LEU A 149 3.46 -8.99 -7.28
N PHE A 150 3.13 -7.88 -7.96
CA PHE A 150 3.25 -6.52 -7.43
C PHE A 150 2.00 -6.15 -6.61
N TYR A 151 1.93 -6.62 -5.37
CA TYR A 151 0.81 -6.30 -4.48
C TYR A 151 1.28 -6.12 -3.04
N HIS A 152 0.54 -5.31 -2.30
CA HIS A 152 0.61 -5.22 -0.85
C HIS A 152 -0.51 -6.09 -0.24
N PRO A 153 -0.26 -6.90 0.82
CA PRO A 153 -1.24 -7.84 1.38
C PRO A 153 -2.57 -7.23 1.83
N TRP A 154 -2.56 -5.94 2.15
CA TRP A 154 -3.75 -5.20 2.55
C TRP A 154 -4.47 -4.44 1.41
N TYR A 155 -3.85 -4.33 0.23
CA TYR A 155 -4.35 -3.54 -0.90
C TYR A 155 -4.39 -4.36 -2.20
N HIS A 156 -5.13 -5.49 -2.18
CA HIS A 156 -5.24 -6.42 -3.30
C HIS A 156 -6.69 -6.78 -3.66
N ASP A 157 -7.67 -5.95 -3.27
CA ASP A 157 -9.09 -6.17 -3.57
C ASP A 157 -9.49 -5.53 -4.91
N TYR A 158 -8.91 -6.05 -6.01
CA TYR A 158 -8.93 -5.44 -7.35
C TYR A 158 -10.32 -4.99 -7.82
N ALA A 159 -11.37 -5.78 -7.56
CA ALA A 159 -12.73 -5.50 -8.03
C ALA A 159 -13.32 -4.17 -7.52
N HIS A 160 -12.73 -3.56 -6.48
CA HIS A 160 -13.21 -2.32 -5.88
C HIS A 160 -12.35 -1.11 -6.25
N TYR A 161 -11.20 -1.33 -6.89
CA TYR A 161 -10.31 -0.24 -7.27
C TYR A 161 -10.69 0.26 -8.68
N PRO A 162 -10.79 1.58 -8.91
CA PRO A 162 -11.14 2.12 -10.22
C PRO A 162 -10.24 1.64 -11.37
N GLY A 163 -8.95 1.45 -11.11
CA GLY A 163 -7.93 0.90 -12.01
C GLY A 163 -7.66 -0.60 -11.81
N GLY A 164 -8.48 -1.30 -11.02
CA GLY A 164 -8.43 -2.75 -10.85
C GLY A 164 -7.08 -3.25 -10.30
N VAL A 165 -6.46 -4.17 -11.02
CA VAL A 165 -5.16 -4.75 -10.68
C VAL A 165 -4.06 -3.67 -10.67
N ALA A 166 -4.14 -2.69 -11.57
CA ALA A 166 -3.12 -1.66 -11.69
C ALA A 166 -2.99 -0.82 -10.42
N ASP A 167 -4.10 -0.54 -9.72
CA ASP A 167 -4.05 0.17 -8.44
C ASP A 167 -3.29 -0.63 -7.37
N SER A 168 -3.39 -1.96 -7.37
CA SER A 168 -2.59 -2.80 -6.46
C SER A 168 -1.08 -2.66 -6.72
N VAL A 169 -0.70 -2.51 -7.99
CA VAL A 169 0.69 -2.22 -8.39
C VAL A 169 1.12 -0.83 -7.89
N GLY A 170 0.21 0.15 -7.95
CA GLY A 170 0.42 1.48 -7.36
C GLY A 170 0.72 1.44 -5.86
N TYR A 171 -0.11 0.76 -5.07
CA TYR A 171 0.12 0.57 -3.64
C TYR A 171 1.43 -0.18 -3.35
N TRP A 172 1.75 -1.19 -4.16
CA TRP A 172 3.01 -1.91 -4.03
C TRP A 172 4.20 -0.97 -4.28
N ALA A 173 4.13 -0.13 -5.32
CA ALA A 173 5.17 0.84 -5.63
C ALA A 173 5.35 1.88 -4.51
N GLU A 174 4.26 2.41 -3.94
CA GLU A 174 4.33 3.27 -2.75
C GLU A 174 5.04 2.58 -1.59
N ALA A 175 4.67 1.34 -1.29
CA ALA A 175 5.27 0.59 -0.21
C ALA A 175 6.78 0.35 -0.41
N ARG A 176 7.24 0.23 -1.66
CA ARG A 176 8.66 0.13 -1.99
C ARG A 176 9.36 1.49 -1.93
N ILE A 177 8.83 2.51 -2.60
CA ILE A 177 9.49 3.80 -2.80
C ILE A 177 9.42 4.66 -1.53
N LEU A 178 8.23 4.79 -0.95
CA LEU A 178 7.97 5.66 0.21
C LEU A 178 8.22 4.95 1.54
N GLY A 179 8.25 3.62 1.54
CA GLY A 179 8.42 2.79 2.74
C GLY A 179 7.12 2.22 3.31
N GLY A 180 5.97 2.61 2.74
CA GLY A 180 4.65 2.07 3.05
C GLY A 180 3.58 2.80 2.25
N VAL A 181 2.35 2.26 2.27
CA VAL A 181 1.18 2.97 1.72
C VAL A 181 0.84 4.13 2.66
N ILE A 182 0.65 5.31 2.09
CA ILE A 182 0.41 6.52 2.88
C ILE A 182 -1.08 6.67 3.21
N LEU A 183 -1.38 6.89 4.49
CA LEU A 183 -2.72 7.00 5.06
C LEU A 183 -2.86 8.30 5.87
N PHE A 184 -4.10 8.72 6.10
CA PHE A 184 -4.41 9.97 6.77
C PHE A 184 -5.40 9.75 7.90
N ASP A 185 -5.35 10.61 8.91
CA ASP A 185 -6.43 10.70 9.87
C ASP A 185 -7.62 11.41 9.22
N ARG A 186 -8.73 10.68 9.10
CA ARG A 186 -9.99 11.16 8.51
C ARG A 186 -11.06 11.38 9.57
N ARG A 187 -10.72 11.28 10.86
CA ARG A 187 -11.64 11.57 11.97
C ARG A 187 -11.96 13.05 11.97
N ASP A 188 -13.22 13.37 12.22
CA ASP A 188 -13.69 14.75 12.32
C ASP A 188 -13.26 15.34 13.68
N GLN A 189 -12.55 16.46 13.66
CA GLN A 189 -12.09 17.16 14.87
C GLN A 189 -13.24 17.73 15.70
N GLU A 190 -14.40 18.00 15.10
CA GLU A 190 -15.59 18.44 15.83
C GLU A 190 -16.21 17.29 16.64
N VAL A 191 -16.00 16.04 16.22
CA VAL A 191 -16.57 14.83 16.84
C VAL A 191 -15.56 14.15 17.77
N VAL A 192 -14.30 14.10 17.37
CA VAL A 192 -13.21 13.38 18.03
C VAL A 192 -12.12 14.36 18.41
N SER A 193 -12.02 14.70 19.69
CA SER A 193 -11.15 15.78 20.19
C SER A 193 -9.65 15.55 19.97
N ASP A 194 -9.23 14.29 19.83
CA ASP A 194 -7.84 13.88 19.55
C ASP A 194 -7.61 13.54 18.07
N ALA A 195 -8.54 13.92 17.17
CA ALA A 195 -8.34 13.78 15.74
C ALA A 195 -7.26 14.75 15.24
N GLU A 196 -6.38 14.24 14.38
CA GLU A 196 -5.25 15.00 13.86
C GLU A 196 -5.23 14.94 12.32
N PRO A 197 -6.03 15.75 11.61
CA PRO A 197 -6.19 15.69 10.14
C PRO A 197 -4.89 15.84 9.34
N ASN A 198 -3.86 16.45 9.94
CA ASN A 198 -2.53 16.62 9.34
C ASN A 198 -1.56 15.47 9.69
N ALA A 199 -2.00 14.48 10.47
CA ALA A 199 -1.21 13.30 10.79
C ALA A 199 -1.13 12.38 9.57
N ILE A 200 0.11 12.10 9.17
CA ILE A 200 0.44 11.19 8.08
C ILE A 200 0.85 9.86 8.70
N TYR A 201 0.26 8.79 8.21
CA TYR A 201 0.55 7.42 8.61
C TYR A 201 1.15 6.66 7.43
N THR A 202 1.99 5.68 7.73
CA THR A 202 2.56 4.76 6.75
C THR A 202 2.21 3.33 7.12
N HIS A 203 1.79 2.55 6.13
CA HIS A 203 1.53 1.11 6.24
C HIS A 203 2.61 0.35 5.48
N PRO A 204 3.68 -0.10 6.16
CA PRO A 204 4.78 -0.81 5.53
C PRO A 204 4.44 -2.28 5.24
N ASP A 205 5.17 -2.86 4.28
CA ASP A 205 5.11 -4.30 3.95
C ASP A 205 6.52 -4.90 3.77
N ARG A 206 7.55 -4.29 4.34
CA ARG A 206 8.92 -4.82 4.25
C ARG A 206 9.18 -5.84 5.35
N SER A 207 10.08 -6.78 5.05
CA SER A 207 10.56 -7.70 6.08
C SER A 207 11.38 -6.94 7.13
N LYS A 208 11.33 -7.39 8.39
CA LYS A 208 12.08 -6.78 9.51
C LYS A 208 11.78 -5.28 9.76
N VAL A 209 10.62 -4.81 9.31
CA VAL A 209 10.07 -3.48 9.63
C VAL A 209 8.81 -3.67 10.49
N ILE A 210 8.48 -2.67 11.32
CA ILE A 210 7.28 -2.69 12.15
C ILE A 210 6.09 -2.87 11.21
N TYR A 211 5.29 -3.93 11.39
CA TYR A 211 4.18 -4.22 10.45
C TYR A 211 2.96 -3.33 10.67
N ARG A 212 2.84 -2.76 11.87
CA ARG A 212 1.72 -1.90 12.26
C ARG A 212 1.73 -0.61 11.46
N ILE A 213 0.55 -0.01 11.28
CA ILE A 213 0.43 1.31 10.69
C ILE A 213 1.03 2.31 11.67
N CYS A 214 2.04 3.05 11.25
CA CYS A 214 2.79 3.95 12.11
C CYS A 214 2.55 5.39 11.69
N ARG A 215 2.29 6.27 12.64
CA ARG A 215 2.32 7.70 12.39
C ARG A 215 3.76 8.14 12.11
N LEU A 216 3.96 8.97 11.10
CA LEU A 216 5.25 9.61 10.83
C LEU A 216 5.56 10.65 11.91
N LEU A 217 6.83 10.69 12.32
CA LEU A 217 7.35 11.72 13.22
C LEU A 217 7.39 13.08 12.52
N ASP A 218 7.34 14.17 13.29
CA ASP A 218 7.51 15.50 12.72
C ASP A 218 8.86 15.66 12.01
N SER A 219 9.94 15.13 12.59
CA SER A 219 11.25 15.10 11.95
C SER A 219 11.25 14.34 10.62
N GLN A 220 10.56 13.20 10.52
CA GLN A 220 10.44 12.43 9.28
C GLN A 220 9.69 13.22 8.20
N LYS A 221 8.65 13.98 8.59
CA LYS A 221 7.91 14.86 7.66
C LYS A 221 8.77 16.03 7.21
N ASP A 222 9.52 16.65 8.11
CA ASP A 222 10.40 17.78 7.80
C ASP A 222 11.55 17.35 6.89
N GLU A 223 12.17 16.21 7.16
CA GLU A 223 13.20 15.60 6.31
C GLU A 223 12.66 15.26 4.91
N LEU A 224 11.45 14.67 4.84
CA LEU A 224 10.78 14.42 3.56
C LEU A 224 10.51 15.73 2.82
N ALA A 225 9.92 16.73 3.48
CA ALA A 225 9.63 18.02 2.86
C ALA A 225 10.90 18.71 2.35
N ALA A 226 11.98 18.69 3.14
CA ALA A 226 13.27 19.24 2.74
C ALA A 226 13.84 18.52 1.51
N PHE A 227 13.71 17.19 1.43
CA PHE A 227 14.12 16.41 0.27
C PHE A 227 13.25 16.70 -0.98
N LEU A 228 11.94 16.77 -0.83
CA LEU A 228 11.02 17.03 -1.95
C LEU A 228 11.17 18.45 -2.52
N LEU A 229 11.57 19.41 -1.68
CA LEU A 229 11.76 20.80 -2.07
C LEU A 229 13.20 21.12 -2.46
N SER A 230 14.14 20.18 -2.30
CA SER A 230 15.55 20.42 -2.61
C SER A 230 15.76 20.74 -4.09
N ASP A 231 16.74 21.59 -4.35
CA ASP A 231 17.19 21.87 -5.70
C ASP A 231 18.14 20.75 -6.14
N ALA A 232 17.81 20.09 -7.26
CA ALA A 232 18.60 18.98 -7.81
C ALA A 232 20.05 19.37 -8.18
N THR A 233 20.37 20.66 -8.18
CA THR A 233 21.73 21.18 -8.37
C THR A 233 22.64 21.05 -7.14
N LEU A 234 22.10 20.66 -5.97
CA LEU A 234 22.86 20.44 -4.75
C LEU A 234 23.07 18.92 -4.51
N PRO A 235 24.24 18.36 -4.84
CA PRO A 235 24.47 16.90 -4.90
C PRO A 235 24.53 16.19 -3.54
N ASP A 236 24.56 16.91 -2.42
CA ASP A 236 24.88 16.33 -1.10
C ASP A 236 23.67 16.15 -0.17
N GLN A 237 22.44 16.40 -0.63
CA GLN A 237 21.27 16.20 0.23
C GLN A 237 20.94 14.70 0.35
N PRO A 238 20.96 14.12 1.56
CA PRO A 238 20.74 12.68 1.72
C PRO A 238 19.32 12.30 1.30
N CYS A 239 19.21 11.23 0.51
CA CYS A 239 17.92 10.62 0.16
C CYS A 239 17.27 10.06 1.42
N THR A 240 16.06 10.54 1.74
CA THR A 240 15.30 10.14 2.94
C THR A 240 14.34 8.97 2.66
N LEU A 241 14.25 8.55 1.38
CA LEU A 241 13.39 7.46 0.93
C LEU A 241 14.15 6.13 0.86
N PRO A 242 13.53 5.01 1.26
CA PRO A 242 12.18 4.89 1.85
C PRO A 242 12.13 5.33 3.34
N ILE A 243 11.00 5.87 3.79
CA ILE A 243 10.75 6.20 5.20
C ILE A 243 10.21 4.96 5.91
N LEU A 244 11.10 4.25 6.60
CA LEU A 244 10.73 3.05 7.35
C LEU A 244 10.41 3.40 8.81
N PRO A 245 9.29 2.91 9.36
CA PRO A 245 9.02 3.05 10.78
C PRO A 245 10.11 2.44 11.65
N ALA A 246 10.48 3.17 12.70
CA ALA A 246 11.45 2.76 13.71
C ALA A 246 10.80 2.66 15.09
N GLU A 247 11.56 2.22 16.09
CA GLU A 247 11.07 2.11 17.48
C GLU A 247 10.52 3.44 18.03
N ALA A 248 11.06 4.56 17.55
CA ALA A 248 10.60 5.90 17.89
C ALA A 248 9.16 6.20 17.42
N ASN A 249 8.65 5.51 16.40
CA ASN A 249 7.25 5.63 15.97
C ASN A 249 6.35 4.89 16.97
N ARG A 250 5.91 5.60 18.02
CA ARG A 250 5.13 5.03 19.12
C ARG A 250 3.62 5.13 18.93
N GLN A 251 3.13 5.93 18.00
CA GLN A 251 1.71 5.92 17.63
C GLN A 251 1.50 4.89 16.53
N ARG A 252 0.96 3.73 16.93
CA ARG A 252 0.79 2.55 16.07
C ARG A 252 -0.67 2.10 16.07
N VAL A 253 -1.18 1.76 14.90
CA VAL A 253 -2.53 1.25 14.68
C VAL A 253 -2.42 -0.17 14.10
N ASP A 254 -3.23 -1.08 14.63
CA ASP A 254 -3.27 -2.46 14.12
C ASP A 254 -3.97 -2.47 12.76
N PRO A 255 -3.31 -2.95 11.68
CA PRO A 255 -3.92 -3.03 10.35
C PRO A 255 -5.24 -3.80 10.32
N GLU A 256 -5.43 -4.74 11.25
CA GLU A 256 -6.59 -5.60 11.41
C GLU A 256 -7.85 -4.87 11.89
N GLN A 257 -7.69 -3.72 12.56
CA GLN A 257 -8.82 -2.94 13.03
C GLN A 257 -9.54 -2.28 11.85
N ALA A 258 -10.88 -2.30 11.92
CA ALA A 258 -11.74 -1.69 10.91
C ALA A 258 -11.41 -0.20 10.71
N ILE A 259 -11.40 0.25 9.46
CA ILE A 259 -11.09 1.65 9.12
C ILE A 259 -12.14 2.61 9.67
N GLU A 260 -13.37 2.15 9.85
CA GLU A 260 -14.48 2.86 10.47
C GLU A 260 -14.26 3.10 11.96
N THR A 261 -13.50 2.21 12.63
CA THR A 261 -13.16 2.36 14.06
C THR A 261 -11.93 3.22 14.25
N THR A 262 -10.91 3.05 13.41
CA THR A 262 -9.64 3.79 13.55
C THR A 262 -9.71 5.17 12.93
N GLY A 263 -10.53 5.37 11.89
CA GLY A 263 -10.59 6.59 11.11
C GLY A 263 -9.31 6.90 10.32
N ILE A 264 -8.34 5.97 10.27
CA ILE A 264 -7.09 6.16 9.55
C ILE A 264 -7.20 5.44 8.21
N TYR A 265 -7.27 6.16 7.09
CA TYR A 265 -7.33 5.59 5.74
C TYR A 265 -7.01 6.63 4.67
N ARG A 266 -6.65 6.18 3.46
CA ARG A 266 -6.55 7.07 2.31
C ARG A 266 -7.90 7.16 1.61
N ASP A 267 -8.43 6.01 1.22
CA ASP A 267 -9.76 5.87 0.62
C ASP A 267 -10.67 4.97 1.47
N PRO A 268 -11.97 5.28 1.61
CA PRO A 268 -12.87 4.59 2.54
C PRO A 268 -13.26 3.17 2.11
N TRP A 269 -12.85 2.72 0.93
CA TRP A 269 -13.07 1.35 0.42
C TRP A 269 -11.82 0.47 0.48
N GLU A 270 -10.72 0.96 1.07
CA GLU A 270 -9.48 0.19 1.26
C GLU A 270 -9.58 -0.81 2.41
N ARG A 271 -8.66 -1.80 2.42
CA ARG A 271 -8.45 -2.73 3.55
C ARG A 271 -9.73 -3.39 4.07
N ARG A 272 -10.61 -3.79 3.16
CA ARG A 272 -11.86 -4.45 3.53
C ARG A 272 -11.60 -5.68 4.38
N LEU A 273 -12.48 -5.86 5.36
CA LEU A 273 -12.55 -7.09 6.13
C LEU A 273 -12.94 -8.22 5.17
N ARG A 274 -12.29 -9.38 5.30
CA ARG A 274 -12.66 -10.57 4.51
C ARG A 274 -14.07 -11.03 4.89
N PRO A 275 -14.81 -11.69 3.97
CA PRO A 275 -16.08 -12.31 4.29
C PRO A 275 -15.96 -13.23 5.52
N LEU A 276 -17.05 -13.33 6.29
CA LEU A 276 -17.13 -14.23 7.44
C LEU A 276 -16.86 -15.68 7.00
N GLY A 277 -16.18 -16.47 7.83
CA GLY A 277 -15.73 -17.83 7.51
C GLY A 277 -14.50 -17.94 6.58
N ALA A 278 -14.09 -16.85 5.91
CA ALA A 278 -12.88 -16.86 5.10
C ALA A 278 -11.61 -16.74 5.97
N THR A 279 -10.61 -17.57 5.70
CA THR A 279 -9.30 -17.44 6.34
C THR A 279 -8.64 -16.13 5.93
N ASP A 280 -8.36 -15.25 6.89
CA ASP A 280 -7.66 -13.99 6.66
C ASP A 280 -6.21 -14.09 7.21
N LEU A 281 -5.27 -14.50 6.35
CA LEU A 281 -3.84 -14.63 6.71
C LEU A 281 -3.17 -13.29 7.07
N ARG A 282 -3.87 -12.18 6.87
CA ARG A 282 -3.44 -10.84 7.29
C ARG A 282 -3.67 -10.64 8.77
N LEU A 283 -4.67 -11.31 9.38
CA LEU A 283 -5.00 -11.19 10.80
C LEU A 283 -3.87 -11.76 11.66
N ARG A 284 -3.03 -10.87 12.18
CA ARG A 284 -1.96 -11.27 13.09
C ARG A 284 -2.17 -10.69 14.48
N ASP A 285 -1.63 -11.42 15.44
CA ASP A 285 -1.41 -10.91 16.78
C ASP A 285 -0.03 -10.23 16.80
N VAL A 286 0.15 -9.24 17.66
CA VAL A 286 1.42 -8.54 17.84
C VAL A 286 2.34 -9.42 18.69
N VAL A 287 3.08 -10.35 18.09
CA VAL A 287 3.75 -11.43 18.86
C VAL A 287 5.19 -11.14 19.30
N ASP A 288 5.81 -10.05 18.83
CA ASP A 288 7.22 -9.77 19.12
C ASP A 288 7.45 -8.36 19.70
N THR A 289 8.56 -8.21 20.43
CA THR A 289 8.96 -6.96 21.11
C THR A 289 9.22 -5.81 20.16
N PHE A 290 9.44 -6.09 18.88
CA PHE A 290 9.66 -5.06 17.89
C PHE A 290 8.33 -4.38 17.51
N ASN A 291 7.24 -5.15 17.49
CA ASN A 291 5.91 -4.68 17.12
C ASN A 291 5.05 -4.18 18.31
N TYR A 292 5.24 -4.70 19.53
CA TYR A 292 4.57 -4.15 20.73
C TYR A 292 5.45 -3.16 21.50
N LEU A 293 4.84 -2.11 22.04
CA LEU A 293 5.52 -1.06 22.82
C LEU A 293 5.71 -1.43 24.30
N SER A 294 4.89 -2.34 24.80
CA SER A 294 4.91 -2.84 26.17
C SER A 294 4.15 -4.15 26.27
N ILE A 295 4.31 -4.88 27.38
CA ILE A 295 3.50 -6.08 27.66
C ILE A 295 2.00 -5.75 27.70
N GLN A 296 1.63 -4.53 28.12
CA GLN A 296 0.24 -4.10 28.12
C GLN A 296 -0.28 -3.90 26.69
N ASP A 297 0.49 -3.20 25.85
CA ASP A 297 0.15 -3.02 24.42
C ASP A 297 0.03 -4.37 23.70
N TYR A 298 0.93 -5.32 23.99
CA TYR A 298 0.81 -6.70 23.52
C TYR A 298 -0.52 -7.33 23.92
N ARG A 299 -0.85 -7.31 25.22
CA ARG A 299 -2.10 -7.90 25.73
C ARG A 299 -3.34 -7.24 25.10
N GLU A 300 -3.29 -5.93 24.88
CA GLU A 300 -4.40 -5.20 24.26
C GLU A 300 -4.53 -5.51 22.77
N ALA A 301 -3.42 -5.54 22.03
CA ALA A 301 -3.40 -5.93 20.62
C ALA A 301 -3.92 -7.35 20.44
N ARG A 302 -3.47 -8.28 21.31
CA ARG A 302 -3.98 -9.65 21.33
C ARG A 302 -5.47 -9.72 21.60
N ARG A 303 -5.98 -9.01 22.60
CA ARG A 303 -7.43 -8.94 22.87
C ARG A 303 -8.20 -8.33 21.70
N ARG A 304 -7.66 -7.32 21.02
CA ARG A 304 -8.27 -6.75 19.80
C ARG A 304 -8.35 -7.81 18.70
N ALA A 305 -7.24 -8.48 18.40
CA ALA A 305 -7.21 -9.56 17.40
C ALA A 305 -8.15 -10.72 17.76
N GLU A 306 -8.20 -11.14 19.03
CA GLU A 306 -9.15 -12.15 19.52
C GLU A 306 -10.59 -11.67 19.37
N ARG A 307 -10.92 -10.42 19.73
CA ARG A 307 -12.26 -9.86 19.53
C ARG A 307 -12.64 -9.81 18.06
N GLU A 308 -11.74 -9.38 17.18
CA GLU A 308 -12.00 -9.37 15.73
C GLU A 308 -12.25 -10.79 15.20
N ARG A 309 -11.48 -11.79 15.66
CA ARG A 309 -11.71 -13.21 15.31
C ARG A 309 -13.04 -13.72 15.85
N THR A 310 -13.29 -13.56 17.15
CA THR A 310 -14.52 -14.02 17.81
C THR A 310 -15.76 -13.29 17.29
N GLN A 311 -15.67 -12.00 16.99
CA GLN A 311 -16.79 -11.26 16.41
C GLN A 311 -17.09 -11.73 14.98
N ARG A 312 -16.06 -12.09 14.20
CA ARG A 312 -16.25 -12.76 12.91
C ARG A 312 -16.90 -14.14 13.09
N GLU A 313 -16.45 -14.96 14.04
CA GLU A 313 -17.02 -16.29 14.35
C GLU A 313 -18.45 -16.23 14.93
N TYR A 314 -18.75 -15.30 15.82
CA TYR A 314 -20.07 -15.14 16.45
C TYR A 314 -21.13 -14.67 15.44
N THR A 315 -20.74 -13.74 14.55
CA THR A 315 -21.59 -13.28 13.45
C THR A 315 -21.86 -14.42 12.46
N GLU A 316 -20.91 -15.34 12.28
CA GLU A 316 -21.07 -16.53 11.43
C GLU A 316 -22.02 -17.58 12.04
N ILE A 317 -22.02 -17.77 13.37
CA ILE A 317 -22.82 -18.81 14.05
C ILE A 317 -24.25 -18.34 14.36
N TYR A 318 -24.47 -17.08 14.75
CA TYR A 318 -25.74 -16.64 15.37
C TYR A 318 -26.59 -15.66 14.55
N LEU A 319 -26.04 -15.02 13.51
CA LEU A 319 -26.83 -14.12 12.64
C LEU A 319 -27.55 -14.81 11.47
N PRO A 320 -27.13 -15.99 10.95
CA PRO A 320 -27.97 -16.75 10.03
C PRO A 320 -29.27 -17.25 10.67
N SER A 321 -29.25 -17.59 11.97
CA SER A 321 -30.44 -18.00 12.72
C SER A 321 -31.46 -16.87 12.91
N LEU A 322 -31.00 -15.62 12.99
CA LEU A 322 -31.89 -14.46 13.15
C LEU A 322 -32.53 -13.98 11.84
N ARG A 323 -31.96 -14.32 10.68
CA ARG A 323 -32.61 -14.06 9.37
C ARG A 323 -33.69 -15.08 9.03
N ASN A 324 -33.55 -16.32 9.49
CA ASN A 324 -34.55 -17.36 9.25
C ASN A 324 -35.76 -17.26 10.21
N GLU A 325 -35.60 -16.64 11.38
CA GLU A 325 -36.73 -16.43 12.31
C GLU A 325 -37.58 -15.18 12.01
N GLN A 326 -37.13 -14.28 11.12
CA GLN A 326 -37.91 -13.09 10.70
C GLN A 326 -38.63 -13.27 9.34
N GLN A 327 -38.58 -14.45 8.73
CA GLN A 327 -39.38 -14.79 7.55
C GLN A 327 -40.60 -15.66 7.86
N ASP A 328 -40.81 -16.07 9.12
CA ASP A 328 -41.96 -16.85 9.58
C ASP A 328 -42.77 -16.09 10.67
N VAL A 329 -43.14 -14.83 10.42
CA VAL A 329 -44.22 -14.12 11.15
C VAL A 329 -45.12 -13.35 10.18
#